data_AF-Q69LA8-F1
#
_entry.id   AF-Q69LA8-F1
#
_cell.length_a   1.000
_cell.length_b   1.000
_cell.length_c   1.000
_cell.angle_alpha   90.00
_cell.angle_beta   90.00
_cell.angle_gamma   90.00
#
_symmetry.space_group_name_H-M   'P 1'
#
loop_
_entity.id
_entity.type
_entity.pdbx_description
1 polymer ?
#
loop_
_entity_poly.entity_id
_entity_poly.type
_entity_poly.pdbx_seq_one_letter_code
_entity_poly.pdbx_strand_id
1 'polypeptide(L)'
;MTDSVRGSPKDIDDEVAKEWEHTMLQDSMGKELNELNRQLEQKESEMKMYGSDTVALKQHFGKKLLELEEEKRAVQQERDRLLAEVESLNADGQTHKLRDAQLQKLKTLEAQILDLKKKQENQVQLLKEKQKSDEAAKKLQEEIHSIKAQKVQLQHKIKQEAEQFRQWKATREKELLQLRKEGRRNEYERHKLQALNQRQKLVLQRKTEEAAMATKRLKELLEARKSSGRDNSGMNGTSPGSHMTEKSLQKWLEQDLEVMVHVHEVRNEYEKQSQLRAALGEELAILKQEDVMSGAASPPRGKNGNSRANTLSPNARQARIASLESMVTISSNTLVAMASQLSEAEERERAFSGRGRWNQLRSMAEAKSLLQYIFNVAADARCQVREKEMEIKEMKEQMTELVTILRHSESRRRETEKQLKQREQAAVTATTSPGNGNGSVKHSADDSNTPLSPVAVPAQKQLKYSAGIVNSPSKGVPAFNKQHLKMVPMAQLPVGKKVSIAGQSGKLWRWKRSHHQWLLQFKWKWQKPWKLSEMIRHSDETMTRTRPRPQLLPHRPQRVM
;
A
#
# COMPACT_ATOMS: atom_id res chain seq x y z
N MET A 1 -6.32 -16.19 1.62
CA MET A 1 -5.08 -16.41 2.37
C MET A 1 -4.56 -15.04 2.74
N THR A 2 -4.81 -14.66 3.99
CA THR A 2 -4.41 -13.41 4.62
C THR A 2 -3.00 -13.60 5.17
N ASP A 3 -1.99 -13.48 4.32
CA ASP A 3 -0.63 -13.33 4.81
C ASP A 3 -0.39 -11.87 5.12
N SER A 4 -0.54 -11.58 6.41
CA SER A 4 0.03 -10.42 7.06
C SER A 4 1.45 -10.20 6.55
N VAL A 5 1.71 -8.96 6.12
CA VAL A 5 3.04 -8.36 6.09
C VAL A 5 3.55 -8.32 7.54
N ARG A 6 3.91 -9.48 8.07
CA ARG A 6 4.72 -9.62 9.27
C ARG A 6 6.10 -9.22 8.77
N GLY A 7 6.63 -8.12 9.30
CA GLY A 7 8.06 -7.80 9.14
C GLY A 7 8.87 -9.07 9.44
N SER A 8 10.02 -9.25 8.78
CA SER A 8 10.76 -10.48 8.95
C SER A 8 10.94 -10.73 10.46
N PRO A 9 10.74 -11.96 10.97
CA PRO A 9 10.81 -12.23 12.40
C PRO A 9 12.10 -11.68 13.03
N LYS A 10 13.18 -11.67 12.25
CA LYS A 10 14.49 -11.13 12.58
C LYS A 10 14.49 -9.61 12.79
N ASP A 11 13.79 -8.87 11.94
CA ASP A 11 13.68 -7.40 12.05
C ASP A 11 12.87 -6.95 13.26
N ILE A 12 11.94 -7.79 13.72
CA ILE A 12 11.12 -7.54 14.93
C ILE A 12 11.94 -7.88 16.17
N ASP A 13 12.69 -8.99 16.15
CA ASP A 13 13.62 -9.36 17.22
C ASP A 13 14.71 -8.29 17.43
N ASP A 14 15.30 -7.80 16.33
CA ASP A 14 16.34 -6.77 16.37
C ASP A 14 15.82 -5.43 16.92
N GLU A 15 14.53 -5.11 16.68
CA GLU A 15 13.88 -3.90 17.21
C GLU A 15 13.63 -4.02 18.71
N VAL A 16 13.08 -5.15 19.16
CA VAL A 16 12.82 -5.44 20.58
C VAL A 16 14.13 -5.49 21.36
N ALA A 17 15.19 -6.07 20.79
CA ALA A 17 16.52 -6.10 21.39
C ALA A 17 17.06 -4.69 21.65
N LYS A 18 17.00 -3.79 20.65
CA LYS A 18 17.45 -2.39 20.80
C LYS A 18 16.64 -1.59 21.80
N GLU A 19 15.32 -1.81 21.87
CA GLU A 19 14.49 -1.16 22.90
C GLU A 19 14.84 -1.64 24.31
N TRP A 20 15.14 -2.92 24.46
CA TRP A 20 15.56 -3.50 25.74
C TRP A 20 16.94 -2.99 26.17
N GLU A 21 17.92 -2.94 25.24
CA GLU A 21 19.25 -2.36 25.47
C GLU A 21 19.17 -0.91 25.95
N HIS A 22 18.37 -0.07 25.28
CA HIS A 22 18.16 1.31 25.70
C HIS A 22 17.56 1.41 27.10
N THR A 23 16.57 0.56 27.42
CA THR A 23 15.94 0.53 28.75
C THR A 23 16.94 0.16 29.84
N MET A 24 17.75 -0.88 29.60
CA MET A 24 18.83 -1.28 30.52
C MET A 24 19.88 -0.18 30.71
N LEU A 25 20.27 0.50 29.63
CA LEU A 25 21.23 1.61 29.69
C LEU A 25 20.66 2.80 30.46
N GLN A 26 19.38 3.14 30.23
CA GLN A 26 18.68 4.22 30.93
C GLN A 26 18.58 3.93 32.44
N ASP A 27 18.19 2.71 32.81
CA ASP A 27 18.11 2.28 34.21
C ASP A 27 19.48 2.31 34.90
N SER A 28 20.53 1.88 34.19
CA SER A 28 21.92 1.90 34.69
C SER A 28 22.39 3.33 34.99
N MET A 29 22.26 4.24 34.01
CA MET A 29 22.64 5.64 34.20
C MET A 29 21.76 6.35 35.25
N GLY A 30 20.48 5.96 35.36
CA GLY A 30 19.59 6.45 36.41
C GLY A 30 20.05 6.06 37.81
N LYS A 31 20.49 4.81 38.00
CA LYS A 31 21.09 4.33 39.27
C LYS A 31 22.38 5.07 39.60
N GLU A 32 23.27 5.24 38.62
CA GLU A 32 24.52 5.99 38.80
C GLU A 32 24.26 7.45 39.18
N LEU A 33 23.26 8.10 38.56
CA LEU A 33 22.88 9.47 38.89
C LEU A 33 22.34 9.60 40.32
N ASN A 34 21.54 8.63 40.77
CA ASN A 34 21.02 8.58 42.13
C ASN A 34 22.15 8.38 43.15
N GLU A 35 23.13 7.51 42.84
CA GLU A 35 24.28 7.28 43.71
C GLU A 35 25.18 8.52 43.80
N LEU A 36 25.46 9.19 42.67
CA LEU A 36 26.17 10.48 42.69
C LEU A 36 25.41 11.54 43.49
N ASN A 37 24.08 11.55 43.42
CA ASN A 37 23.27 12.46 44.23
C ASN A 37 23.37 12.16 45.73
N ARG A 38 23.34 10.87 46.11
CA ARG A 38 23.51 10.42 47.50
C ARG A 38 24.90 10.77 48.04
N GLN A 39 25.95 10.52 47.26
CA GLN A 39 27.33 10.86 47.64
C GLN A 39 27.50 12.38 47.77
N LEU A 40 26.90 13.15 46.86
CA LEU A 40 26.95 14.61 46.92
C LEU A 40 26.28 15.13 48.20
N GLU A 41 25.08 14.65 48.51
CA GLU A 41 24.34 15.05 49.72
C GLU A 41 25.10 14.69 51.00
N GLN A 42 25.68 13.48 51.05
CA GLN A 42 26.53 13.04 52.15
C GLN A 42 27.73 14.00 52.32
N LYS A 43 28.47 14.27 51.25
CA LYS A 43 29.68 15.12 51.29
C LYS A 43 29.35 16.58 51.60
N GLU A 44 28.23 17.11 51.10
CA GLU A 44 27.74 18.45 51.45
C GLU A 44 27.33 18.54 52.92
N SER A 45 26.73 17.48 53.48
CA SER A 45 26.41 17.41 54.91
C SER A 45 27.67 17.34 55.78
N GLU A 46 28.67 16.54 55.39
CA GLU A 46 30.00 16.49 56.03
C GLU A 46 30.67 17.87 56.00
N MET A 47 30.60 18.58 54.86
CA MET A 47 31.15 19.94 54.72
C MET A 47 30.44 20.93 55.64
N LYS A 48 29.12 20.77 55.82
CA LYS A 48 28.34 21.62 56.72
C LYS A 48 28.76 21.44 58.18
N MET A 49 29.15 20.22 58.58
CA MET A 49 29.74 19.95 59.89
C MET A 49 31.07 20.67 60.06
N TYR A 50 31.97 20.63 59.06
CA TYR A 50 33.19 21.44 59.08
C TYR A 50 32.87 22.94 59.15
N GLY A 51 31.84 23.44 58.49
CA GLY A 51 31.45 24.86 58.58
C GLY A 51 30.99 25.27 59.99
N SER A 52 30.20 24.44 60.66
CA SER A 52 29.75 24.70 62.03
C SER A 52 30.88 24.53 63.05
N ASP A 53 31.61 23.42 62.95
CA ASP A 53 32.71 23.08 63.86
C ASP A 53 33.88 24.04 63.68
N THR A 54 34.25 24.44 62.45
CA THR A 54 35.33 25.42 62.27
C THR A 54 34.98 26.80 62.82
N VAL A 55 33.72 27.23 62.84
CA VAL A 55 33.32 28.51 63.45
C VAL A 55 33.40 28.44 64.97
N ALA A 56 32.85 27.38 65.57
CA ALA A 56 32.94 27.15 67.01
C ALA A 56 34.41 26.98 67.46
N LEU A 57 35.19 26.23 66.69
CA LEU A 57 36.59 25.97 66.94
C LEU A 57 37.45 27.23 66.72
N LYS A 58 37.17 28.05 65.68
CA LYS A 58 37.82 29.36 65.48
C LYS A 58 37.48 30.35 66.59
N GLN A 59 36.23 30.38 67.08
CA GLN A 59 35.86 31.22 68.23
C GLN A 59 36.55 30.77 69.51
N HIS A 60 36.55 29.46 69.78
CA HIS A 60 37.24 28.87 70.92
C HIS A 60 38.74 29.16 70.89
N PHE A 61 39.39 28.98 69.73
CA PHE A 61 40.79 29.29 69.55
C PHE A 61 41.09 30.78 69.59
N GLY A 62 40.22 31.63 69.03
CA GLY A 62 40.34 33.09 69.12
C GLY A 62 40.30 33.58 70.56
N LYS A 63 39.38 33.05 71.36
CA LYS A 63 39.28 33.37 72.80
C LYS A 63 40.51 32.89 73.58
N LYS A 64 40.97 31.66 73.34
CA LYS A 64 42.15 31.11 74.02
C LYS A 64 43.43 31.88 73.71
N LEU A 65 43.57 32.35 72.47
CA LEU A 65 44.72 33.13 72.03
C LEU A 65 44.73 34.50 72.71
N LEU A 66 43.56 35.14 72.84
CA LEU A 66 43.40 36.40 73.57
C LEU A 66 43.74 36.25 75.07
N GLU A 67 43.23 35.21 75.73
CA GLU A 67 43.53 34.90 77.14
C GLU A 67 45.04 34.75 77.38
N LEU A 68 45.73 34.03 76.51
CA LEU A 68 47.18 33.81 76.61
C LEU A 68 47.99 35.09 76.34
N GLU A 69 47.50 35.96 75.45
CA GLU A 69 48.11 37.27 75.17
C GLU A 69 47.99 38.23 76.38
N GLU A 70 46.84 38.20 77.06
CA GLU A 70 46.63 38.93 78.32
C GLU A 70 47.49 38.39 79.45
N GLU A 71 47.59 37.06 79.60
CA GLU A 71 48.43 36.43 80.61
C GLU A 71 49.92 36.76 80.38
N LYS A 72 50.38 36.73 79.12
CA LYS A 72 51.73 37.20 78.75
C LYS A 72 51.94 38.65 79.15
N ARG A 73 50.96 39.53 78.89
CA ARG A 73 51.04 40.96 79.25
C ARG A 73 51.10 41.16 80.76
N ALA A 74 50.32 40.40 81.53
CA ALA A 74 50.34 40.42 83.00
C ALA A 74 51.70 39.98 83.55
N VAL A 75 52.26 38.87 83.04
CA VAL A 75 53.61 38.40 83.41
C VAL A 75 54.69 39.43 83.04
N GLN A 76 54.55 40.09 81.89
CA GLN A 76 55.45 41.17 81.47
C GLN A 76 55.41 42.35 82.46
N GLN A 77 54.21 42.75 82.90
CA GLN A 77 54.01 43.81 83.88
C GLN A 77 54.56 43.44 85.26
N GLU A 78 54.36 42.20 85.72
CA GLU A 78 54.96 41.71 86.97
C GLU A 78 56.49 41.71 86.89
N ARG A 79 57.06 41.27 85.77
CA ARG A 79 58.52 41.35 85.54
C ARG A 79 59.02 42.79 85.66
N ASP A 80 58.35 43.74 85.00
CA ASP A 80 58.77 45.15 85.00
C ASP A 80 58.62 45.78 86.38
N ARG A 81 57.54 45.45 87.11
CA ARG A 81 57.35 45.84 88.50
C ARG A 81 58.43 45.26 89.42
N LEU A 82 58.75 43.98 89.26
CA LEU A 82 59.77 43.29 90.04
C LEU A 82 61.20 43.76 89.72
N LEU A 83 61.44 44.24 88.50
CA LEU A 83 62.69 44.92 88.11
C LEU A 83 62.78 46.28 88.80
N ALA A 84 61.72 47.09 88.76
CA ALA A 84 61.67 48.37 89.45
C ALA A 84 61.83 48.22 90.98
N GLU A 85 61.25 47.17 91.56
CA GLU A 85 61.39 46.87 92.99
C GLU A 85 62.83 46.45 93.35
N VAL A 86 63.52 45.70 92.48
CA VAL A 86 64.95 45.38 92.64
C VAL A 86 65.82 46.61 92.49
N GLU A 87 65.52 47.50 91.55
CA GLU A 87 66.20 48.80 91.43
C GLU A 87 65.98 49.67 92.68
N SER A 88 64.80 49.61 93.30
CA SER A 88 64.49 50.34 94.54
C SER A 88 65.16 49.73 95.79
N LEU A 89 65.34 48.40 95.84
CA LEU A 89 65.94 47.68 96.97
C LEU A 89 67.47 47.63 96.90
N ASN A 90 68.10 48.05 95.79
CA ASN A 90 69.55 48.19 95.66
C ASN A 90 70.13 49.38 96.46
N ALA A 91 69.32 50.04 97.31
CA ALA A 91 69.74 51.16 98.16
C ALA A 91 70.11 50.80 99.61
N ASP A 92 69.85 49.58 100.11
CA ASP A 92 70.17 49.23 101.51
C ASP A 92 70.82 47.84 101.65
N GLY A 93 72.01 47.82 102.26
CA GLY A 93 72.85 46.65 102.41
C GLY A 93 72.44 45.73 103.57
N GLN A 94 71.95 44.52 103.26
CA GLN A 94 71.83 43.42 104.23
C GLN A 94 72.06 42.05 103.56
N THR A 95 73.15 41.35 103.93
CA THR A 95 73.85 40.35 103.09
C THR A 95 73.63 38.86 103.44
N HIS A 96 72.43 38.43 103.86
CA HIS A 96 72.12 36.98 103.85
C HIS A 96 70.67 36.66 103.42
N LYS A 97 69.69 37.48 103.79
CA LYS A 97 68.29 37.35 103.29
C LYS A 97 68.15 37.68 101.80
N LEU A 98 69.06 38.49 101.24
CA LEU A 98 69.05 38.92 99.82
C LEU A 98 69.42 37.79 98.86
N ARG A 99 70.36 36.90 99.23
CA ARG A 99 70.78 35.77 98.39
C ARG A 99 69.67 34.74 98.22
N ASP A 100 69.00 34.38 99.31
CA ASP A 100 67.87 33.45 99.25
C ASP A 100 66.70 34.05 98.47
N ALA A 101 66.43 35.35 98.62
CA ALA A 101 65.43 36.06 97.81
C ALA A 101 65.79 36.10 96.31
N GLN A 102 67.05 36.33 95.96
CA GLN A 102 67.54 36.28 94.56
C GLN A 102 67.44 34.88 93.97
N LEU A 103 67.80 33.85 94.74
CA LEU A 103 67.77 32.44 94.31
C LEU A 103 66.32 31.95 94.15
N GLN A 104 65.41 32.38 95.03
CA GLN A 104 63.98 32.15 94.89
C GLN A 104 63.42 32.84 93.64
N LYS A 105 63.82 34.09 93.38
CA LYS A 105 63.39 34.86 92.20
C LYS A 105 63.88 34.23 90.90
N LEU A 106 65.11 33.72 90.88
CA LEU A 106 65.68 33.00 89.74
C LEU A 106 64.93 31.68 89.47
N LYS A 107 64.61 30.90 90.51
CA LYS A 107 63.74 29.72 90.39
C LYS A 107 62.33 30.06 89.87
N THR A 108 61.79 31.21 90.27
CA THR A 108 60.47 31.68 89.82
C THR A 108 60.52 32.06 88.34
N LEU A 109 61.58 32.74 87.90
CA LEU A 109 61.80 33.11 86.50
C LEU A 109 62.09 31.87 85.62
N GLU A 110 62.85 30.89 86.10
CA GLU A 110 63.05 29.61 85.41
C GLU A 110 61.72 28.84 85.24
N ALA A 111 60.88 28.82 86.28
CA ALA A 111 59.55 28.23 86.21
C ALA A 111 58.65 28.95 85.18
N GLN A 112 58.69 30.29 85.14
CA GLN A 112 57.96 31.09 84.16
C GLN A 112 58.46 30.87 82.72
N ILE A 113 59.78 30.73 82.50
CA ILE A 113 60.35 30.43 81.17
C ILE A 113 59.92 29.04 80.71
N LEU A 114 59.91 28.05 81.60
CA LEU A 114 59.42 26.71 81.29
C LEU A 114 57.91 26.71 80.94
N ASP A 115 57.10 27.47 81.67
CA ASP A 115 55.67 27.62 81.39
C ASP A 115 55.42 28.33 80.05
N LEU A 116 56.16 29.41 79.76
CA LEU A 116 56.09 30.11 78.47
C LEU A 116 56.53 29.22 77.30
N LYS A 117 57.57 28.41 77.47
CA LYS A 117 57.97 27.41 76.46
C LYS A 117 56.87 26.37 76.22
N LYS A 118 56.24 25.87 77.29
CA LYS A 118 55.11 24.93 77.17
C LYS A 118 53.91 25.55 76.45
N LYS A 119 53.59 26.82 76.73
CA LYS A 119 52.55 27.59 76.03
C LYS A 119 52.88 27.80 74.54
N GLN A 120 54.14 28.08 74.21
CA GLN A 120 54.60 28.20 72.82
C GLN A 120 54.50 26.86 72.06
N GLU A 121 54.93 25.76 72.67
CA GLU A 121 54.81 24.41 72.11
C GLU A 121 53.33 24.07 71.81
N ASN A 122 52.43 24.36 72.77
CA ASN A 122 51.00 24.18 72.59
C ASN A 122 50.43 25.05 71.45
N GLN A 123 50.91 26.29 71.26
CA GLN A 123 50.49 27.16 70.16
C GLN A 123 50.91 26.59 68.79
N VAL A 124 52.12 26.05 68.69
CA VAL A 124 52.61 25.40 67.46
C VAL A 124 51.79 24.15 67.15
N GLN A 125 51.45 23.34 68.16
CA GLN A 125 50.57 22.17 67.98
C GLN A 125 49.17 22.59 67.52
N LEU A 126 48.60 23.62 68.14
CA LEU A 126 47.28 24.17 67.78
C LEU A 126 47.23 24.67 66.33
N LEU A 127 48.27 25.37 65.87
CA LEU A 127 48.37 25.85 64.49
C LEU A 127 48.44 24.68 63.50
N LYS A 128 49.17 23.61 63.84
CA LYS A 128 49.23 22.38 63.01
C LYS A 128 47.87 21.68 62.94
N GLU A 129 47.12 21.62 64.04
CA GLU A 129 45.78 21.02 64.05
C GLU A 129 44.78 21.83 63.21
N LYS A 130 44.80 23.17 63.34
CA LYS A 130 44.00 24.05 62.49
C LYS A 130 44.34 23.86 61.02
N GLN A 131 45.62 23.85 60.66
CA GLN A 131 46.05 23.66 59.27
C GLN A 131 45.56 22.32 58.70
N LYS A 132 45.66 21.22 59.45
CA LYS A 132 45.13 19.91 59.03
C LYS A 132 43.63 19.93 58.81
N SER A 133 42.86 20.62 59.67
CA SER A 133 41.41 20.78 59.50
C SER A 133 41.07 21.62 58.26
N ASP A 134 41.80 22.71 58.00
CA ASP A 134 41.59 23.56 56.82
C ASP A 134 41.93 22.80 55.52
N GLU A 135 43.00 21.97 55.52
CA GLU A 135 43.36 21.10 54.40
C GLU A 135 42.32 20.00 54.15
N ALA A 136 41.75 19.41 55.21
CA ALA A 136 40.67 18.43 55.10
C ALA A 136 39.39 19.04 54.51
N ALA A 137 39.02 20.25 54.96
CA ALA A 137 37.89 21.00 54.41
C ALA A 137 38.10 21.34 52.93
N LYS A 138 39.32 21.74 52.54
CA LYS A 138 39.64 22.02 51.13
C LYS A 138 39.52 20.77 50.24
N LYS A 139 40.04 19.62 50.68
CA LYS A 139 39.90 18.35 49.97
C LYS A 139 38.43 17.95 49.80
N LEU A 140 37.63 18.10 50.85
CA LEU A 140 36.20 17.83 50.81
C LEU A 140 35.47 18.75 49.82
N GLN A 141 35.87 20.03 49.74
CA GLN A 141 35.35 20.98 48.75
C GLN A 141 35.68 20.53 47.32
N GLU A 142 36.91 20.09 47.07
CA GLU A 142 37.35 19.58 45.76
C GLU A 142 36.59 18.31 45.36
N GLU A 143 36.35 17.38 46.29
CA GLU A 143 35.52 16.19 46.08
C GLU A 143 34.07 16.55 45.71
N ILE A 144 33.44 17.50 46.43
CA ILE A 144 32.09 17.99 46.11
C ILE A 144 32.04 18.58 44.70
N HIS A 145 33.03 19.38 44.31
CA HIS A 145 33.10 19.94 42.95
C HIS A 145 33.26 18.84 41.90
N SER A 146 34.10 17.83 42.15
CA SER A 146 34.29 16.67 41.27
C SER A 146 32.98 15.89 41.08
N ILE A 147 32.26 15.57 42.16
CA ILE A 147 30.96 14.87 42.09
C ILE A 147 29.92 15.70 41.33
N LYS A 148 29.87 17.03 41.54
CA LYS A 148 28.99 17.92 40.77
C LYS A 148 29.32 17.90 39.28
N ALA A 149 30.59 17.91 38.91
CA ALA A 149 31.01 17.81 37.51
C ALA A 149 30.63 16.46 36.89
N GLN A 150 30.88 15.36 37.58
CA GLN A 150 30.48 14.00 37.16
C GLN A 150 28.95 13.89 36.97
N LYS A 151 28.17 14.43 37.91
CA LYS A 151 26.70 14.48 37.82
C LYS A 151 26.21 15.21 36.57
N VAL A 152 26.79 16.38 36.27
CA VAL A 152 26.43 17.16 35.08
C VAL A 152 26.82 16.42 33.79
N GLN A 153 28.00 15.79 33.76
CA GLN A 153 28.43 14.98 32.62
C GLN A 153 27.49 13.79 32.38
N LEU A 154 27.10 13.07 33.44
CA LEU A 154 26.16 11.96 33.35
C LEU A 154 24.77 12.42 32.88
N GLN A 155 24.27 13.56 33.39
CA GLN A 155 23.02 14.15 32.91
C GLN A 155 23.06 14.52 31.43
N HIS A 156 24.19 15.02 30.94
CA HIS A 156 24.36 15.29 29.52
C HIS A 156 24.36 14.00 28.69
N LYS A 157 25.05 12.95 29.17
CA LYS A 157 25.05 11.63 28.54
C LYS A 157 23.64 11.02 28.46
N ILE A 158 22.87 11.05 29.56
CA ILE A 158 21.47 10.60 29.60
C ILE A 158 20.64 11.34 28.54
N LYS A 159 20.78 12.67 28.42
CA LYS A 159 20.06 13.47 27.42
C LYS A 159 20.46 13.12 25.98
N GLN A 160 21.75 12.91 25.73
CA GLN A 160 22.25 12.54 24.40
C GLN A 160 21.73 11.16 23.97
N GLU A 161 21.83 10.15 24.85
CA GLU A 161 21.33 8.79 24.56
C GLU A 161 19.82 8.77 24.30
N ALA A 162 19.04 9.49 25.11
CA ALA A 162 17.60 9.60 24.91
C ALA A 162 17.24 10.24 23.55
N GLU A 163 17.99 11.25 23.13
CA GLU A 163 17.80 11.91 21.83
C GLU A 163 18.22 11.00 20.66
N GLN A 164 19.33 10.26 20.79
CA GLN A 164 19.75 9.26 19.79
C GLN A 164 18.68 8.18 19.63
N PHE A 165 18.14 7.66 20.73
CA PHE A 165 17.09 6.65 20.69
C PHE A 165 15.79 7.19 20.09
N ARG A 166 15.43 8.44 20.38
CA ARG A 166 14.29 9.13 19.75
C ARG A 166 14.45 9.24 18.22
N GLN A 167 15.65 9.62 17.76
CA GLN A 167 15.97 9.71 16.33
C GLN A 167 15.95 8.34 15.65
N TRP A 168 16.49 7.32 16.32
CA TRP A 168 16.45 5.94 15.85
C TRP A 168 15.00 5.46 15.68
N LYS A 169 14.13 5.64 16.70
CA LYS A 169 12.70 5.31 16.60
C LYS A 169 12.01 6.03 15.45
N ALA A 170 12.22 7.34 15.31
CA ALA A 170 11.62 8.12 14.24
C ALA A 170 12.06 7.65 12.83
N THR A 171 13.32 7.23 12.70
CA THR A 171 13.85 6.70 11.43
C THR A 171 13.27 5.32 11.14
N ARG A 172 13.19 4.46 12.15
CA ARG A 172 12.60 3.13 12.04
C ARG A 172 11.11 3.17 11.69
N GLU A 173 10.35 4.08 12.31
CA GLU A 173 8.93 4.28 11.99
C GLU A 173 8.73 4.76 10.54
N LYS A 174 9.57 5.67 10.06
CA LYS A 174 9.54 6.12 8.66
C LYS A 174 9.80 4.98 7.68
N GLU A 175 10.80 4.14 7.96
CA GLU A 175 11.09 2.95 7.17
C GLU A 175 9.89 1.98 7.13
N LEU A 176 9.28 1.72 8.29
CA LEU A 176 8.11 0.86 8.39
C LEU A 176 6.92 1.40 7.56
N LEU A 177 6.67 2.71 7.61
CA LEU A 177 5.62 3.35 6.81
C LEU A 177 5.93 3.27 5.30
N GLN A 178 7.19 3.41 4.91
CA GLN A 178 7.62 3.28 3.53
C GLN A 178 7.45 1.84 3.04
N LEU A 179 7.87 0.84 3.82
CA LEU A 179 7.67 -0.57 3.50
C LEU A 179 6.19 -0.93 3.40
N ARG A 180 5.32 -0.39 4.27
CA ARG A 180 3.86 -0.58 4.16
C ARG A 180 3.28 0.04 2.90
N LYS A 181 3.76 1.23 2.49
CA LYS A 181 3.32 1.90 1.26
C LYS A 181 3.76 1.10 0.03
N GLU A 182 5.00 0.63 0.01
CA GLU A 182 5.54 -0.19 -1.07
C GLU A 182 4.83 -1.56 -1.12
N GLY A 183 4.54 -2.17 0.03
CA GLY A 183 3.76 -3.41 0.13
C GLY A 183 2.39 -3.30 -0.53
N ARG A 184 1.64 -2.21 -0.25
CA ARG A 184 0.35 -1.95 -0.92
C ARG A 184 0.49 -1.76 -2.44
N ARG A 185 1.54 -1.06 -2.87
CA ARG A 185 1.82 -0.85 -4.30
C ARG A 185 2.14 -2.17 -5.01
N ASN A 186 3.02 -2.97 -4.41
CA ASN A 186 3.43 -4.27 -4.94
C ASN A 186 2.25 -5.23 -5.00
N GLU A 187 1.37 -5.23 -4.00
CA GLU A 187 0.16 -6.05 -4.02
C GLU A 187 -0.80 -5.63 -5.14
N TYR A 188 -1.00 -4.33 -5.35
CA TYR A 188 -1.81 -3.83 -6.46
C TYR A 188 -1.22 -4.22 -7.82
N GLU A 189 0.09 -4.06 -8.00
CA GLU A 189 0.79 -4.47 -9.23
C GLU A 189 0.70 -5.98 -9.46
N ARG A 190 0.86 -6.79 -8.41
CA ARG A 190 0.65 -8.25 -8.44
C ARG A 190 -0.76 -8.60 -8.88
N HIS A 191 -1.79 -8.00 -8.29
CA HIS A 191 -3.18 -8.23 -8.68
C HIS A 191 -3.47 -7.83 -10.13
N LYS A 192 -2.93 -6.70 -10.58
CA LYS A 192 -3.05 -6.25 -11.97
C LYS A 192 -2.43 -7.24 -12.95
N LEU A 193 -1.22 -7.71 -12.66
CA LEU A 193 -0.53 -8.73 -13.48
C LEU A 193 -1.28 -10.06 -13.47
N GLN A 194 -1.79 -10.49 -12.31
CA GLN A 194 -2.60 -11.71 -12.19
C GLN A 194 -3.87 -11.63 -13.04
N ALA A 195 -4.59 -10.50 -13.00
CA ALA A 195 -5.78 -10.29 -13.82
C ALA A 195 -5.47 -10.31 -15.33
N LEU A 196 -4.35 -9.68 -15.74
CA LEU A 196 -3.90 -9.72 -17.13
C LEU A 196 -3.55 -11.15 -17.58
N ASN A 197 -2.83 -11.91 -16.74
CA ASN A 197 -2.48 -13.30 -17.03
C ASN A 197 -3.72 -14.20 -17.12
N GLN A 198 -4.67 -14.06 -16.21
CA GLN A 198 -5.96 -14.77 -16.27
C GLN A 198 -6.71 -14.44 -17.56
N ARG A 199 -6.76 -13.16 -17.95
CA ARG A 199 -7.39 -12.76 -19.21
C ARG A 199 -6.70 -13.38 -20.42
N GLN A 200 -5.37 -13.41 -20.46
CA GLN A 200 -4.61 -14.06 -21.54
C GLN A 200 -4.95 -15.56 -21.61
N LYS A 201 -4.96 -16.27 -20.48
CA LYS A 201 -5.34 -17.69 -20.42
C LYS A 201 -6.76 -17.93 -20.96
N LEU A 202 -7.73 -17.11 -20.57
CA LEU A 202 -9.11 -17.23 -21.06
C LEU A 202 -9.22 -16.98 -22.57
N VAL A 203 -8.47 -16.01 -23.12
CA VAL A 203 -8.45 -15.76 -24.57
C VAL A 203 -7.87 -16.96 -25.33
N LEU A 204 -6.79 -17.54 -24.83
CA LEU A 204 -6.17 -18.73 -25.44
C LEU A 204 -7.10 -19.95 -25.40
N GLN A 205 -7.74 -20.18 -24.25
CA GLN A 205 -8.74 -21.23 -24.10
C GLN A 205 -9.89 -21.04 -25.10
N ARG A 206 -10.47 -19.84 -25.17
CA ARG A 206 -11.56 -19.54 -26.10
C ARG A 206 -11.16 -19.78 -27.56
N LYS A 207 -9.96 -19.33 -27.97
CA LYS A 207 -9.46 -19.59 -29.34
C LYS A 207 -9.34 -21.09 -29.63
N THR A 208 -8.86 -21.85 -28.64
CA THR A 208 -8.72 -23.31 -28.75
C THR A 208 -10.08 -24.01 -28.81
N GLU A 209 -11.08 -23.50 -28.10
CA GLU A 209 -12.47 -23.98 -28.14
C GLU A 209 -13.18 -23.62 -29.45
N GLU A 210 -12.98 -22.40 -29.98
CA GLU A 210 -13.51 -21.99 -31.30
C GLU A 210 -12.99 -22.91 -32.42
N ALA A 211 -11.69 -23.18 -32.39
CA ALA A 211 -10.98 -24.21 -33.14
C ALA A 211 -11.60 -25.62 -33.04
N ALA A 212 -11.80 -26.12 -31.83
CA ALA A 212 -12.40 -27.43 -31.59
C ALA A 212 -13.87 -27.50 -32.04
N MET A 213 -14.62 -26.41 -31.91
CA MET A 213 -16.01 -26.34 -32.35
C MET A 213 -16.15 -26.31 -33.87
N ALA A 214 -15.30 -25.57 -34.58
CA ALA A 214 -15.29 -25.56 -36.05
C ALA A 214 -15.01 -26.96 -36.61
N THR A 215 -13.98 -27.63 -36.10
CA THR A 215 -13.65 -29.02 -36.48
C THR A 215 -14.76 -30.00 -36.15
N LYS A 216 -15.39 -29.87 -34.98
CA LYS A 216 -16.53 -30.71 -34.60
C LYS A 216 -17.72 -30.55 -35.55
N ARG A 217 -18.09 -29.33 -35.94
CA ARG A 217 -19.20 -29.08 -36.88
C ARG A 217 -18.94 -29.73 -38.24
N LEU A 218 -17.72 -29.60 -38.76
CA LEU A 218 -17.33 -30.24 -40.02
C LEU A 218 -17.44 -31.77 -39.90
N LYS A 219 -16.92 -32.35 -38.81
CA LYS A 219 -16.99 -33.78 -38.56
C LYS A 219 -18.43 -34.29 -38.53
N GLU A 220 -19.31 -33.63 -37.78
CA GLU A 220 -20.73 -33.98 -37.68
C GLU A 220 -21.43 -33.95 -39.04
N LEU A 221 -21.12 -32.98 -39.91
CA LEU A 221 -21.68 -32.91 -41.26
C LEU A 221 -21.17 -34.04 -42.17
N LEU A 222 -19.88 -34.36 -42.09
CA LEU A 222 -19.31 -35.49 -42.85
C LEU A 222 -19.89 -36.83 -42.38
N GLU A 223 -20.16 -36.99 -41.09
CA GLU A 223 -20.82 -38.17 -40.51
C GLU A 223 -22.31 -38.25 -40.89
N ALA A 224 -23.04 -37.12 -40.87
CA ALA A 224 -24.44 -37.06 -41.30
C ALA A 224 -24.58 -37.50 -42.77
N ARG A 225 -23.65 -37.10 -43.64
CA ARG A 225 -23.60 -37.54 -45.05
C ARG A 225 -23.44 -39.06 -45.18
N LYS A 226 -22.62 -39.68 -44.32
CA LYS A 226 -22.42 -41.14 -44.30
C LYS A 226 -23.69 -41.89 -43.91
N SER A 227 -24.47 -41.38 -42.97
CA SER A 227 -25.74 -41.99 -42.55
C SER A 227 -26.81 -41.95 -43.64
N SER A 228 -26.91 -40.84 -44.38
CA SER A 228 -27.89 -40.66 -45.47
C SER A 228 -27.60 -41.52 -46.71
N GLY A 229 -26.33 -41.87 -46.98
CA GLY A 229 -25.94 -42.69 -48.14
C GLY A 229 -26.28 -44.18 -48.02
N ARG A 230 -26.38 -44.70 -46.79
CA ARG A 230 -26.71 -46.12 -46.54
C ARG A 230 -28.20 -46.43 -46.73
N ASP A 231 -29.09 -45.52 -46.36
CA ASP A 231 -30.54 -45.74 -46.50
C ASP A 231 -31.02 -45.72 -47.96
N ASN A 232 -30.28 -45.08 -48.86
CA ASN A 232 -30.61 -45.04 -50.29
C ASN A 232 -30.08 -46.24 -51.08
N SER A 233 -29.33 -47.14 -50.43
CA SER A 233 -28.76 -48.36 -51.02
C SER A 233 -29.56 -49.63 -50.66
N GLY A 234 -30.62 -49.49 -49.84
CA GLY A 234 -31.39 -50.60 -49.28
C GLY A 234 -32.78 -50.82 -49.87
N MET A 235 -33.13 -50.21 -51.02
CA MET A 235 -34.40 -50.48 -51.69
C MET A 235 -34.15 -51.01 -53.10
N ASN A 236 -34.17 -52.34 -53.20
CA ASN A 236 -34.27 -53.08 -54.44
C ASN A 236 -35.53 -52.67 -55.22
N GLY A 237 -35.39 -52.55 -56.55
CA GLY A 237 -36.47 -52.87 -57.47
C GLY A 237 -37.33 -51.69 -57.97
N THR A 238 -37.03 -51.29 -59.22
CA THR A 238 -38.05 -50.99 -60.24
C THR A 238 -38.79 -49.64 -60.16
N SER A 239 -38.20 -48.60 -60.76
CA SER A 239 -38.90 -47.64 -61.64
C SER A 239 -37.90 -46.75 -62.39
N PRO A 240 -37.80 -46.83 -63.73
CA PRO A 240 -37.02 -45.88 -64.53
C PRO A 240 -37.82 -44.58 -64.66
N GLY A 241 -37.80 -43.76 -63.61
CA GLY A 241 -38.58 -42.52 -63.59
C GLY A 241 -38.70 -41.80 -62.25
N SER A 242 -37.98 -42.20 -61.20
CA SER A 242 -37.93 -41.42 -59.96
C SER A 242 -37.10 -40.15 -60.19
N HIS A 243 -37.74 -39.13 -60.77
CA HIS A 243 -37.22 -37.77 -60.83
C HIS A 243 -36.97 -37.30 -59.39
N MET A 244 -35.73 -36.89 -59.10
CA MET A 244 -35.46 -36.21 -57.83
C MET A 244 -36.29 -34.94 -57.81
N THR A 245 -37.13 -34.78 -56.79
CA THR A 245 -37.93 -33.56 -56.68
C THR A 245 -37.01 -32.34 -56.64
N GLU A 246 -37.44 -31.21 -57.20
CA GLU A 246 -36.66 -29.96 -57.22
C GLU A 246 -36.14 -29.60 -55.81
N LYS A 247 -36.94 -29.83 -54.78
CA LYS A 247 -36.57 -29.62 -53.37
C LYS A 247 -35.49 -30.59 -52.88
N SER A 248 -35.48 -31.83 -53.34
CA SER A 248 -34.43 -32.80 -53.02
C SER A 248 -33.08 -32.40 -53.65
N LEU A 249 -33.12 -31.90 -54.89
CA LEU A 249 -31.93 -31.38 -55.58
C LEU A 249 -31.39 -30.11 -54.90
N GLN A 250 -32.27 -29.18 -54.51
CA GLN A 250 -31.91 -27.99 -53.73
C GLN A 250 -31.28 -28.38 -52.39
N LYS A 251 -31.90 -29.31 -51.64
CA LYS A 251 -31.39 -29.78 -50.34
C LYS A 251 -30.03 -30.49 -50.46
N TRP A 252 -29.82 -31.29 -51.51
CA TRP A 252 -28.51 -31.90 -51.79
C TRP A 252 -27.45 -30.83 -52.04
N LEU A 253 -27.75 -29.85 -52.90
CA LEU A 253 -26.83 -28.75 -53.19
C LEU A 253 -26.53 -27.91 -51.94
N GLU A 254 -27.53 -27.61 -51.12
CA GLU A 254 -27.36 -26.90 -49.84
C GLU A 254 -26.43 -27.66 -48.89
N GLN A 255 -26.61 -28.98 -48.74
CA GLN A 255 -25.73 -29.80 -47.91
C GLN A 255 -24.28 -29.81 -48.42
N ASP A 256 -24.09 -29.82 -49.74
CA ASP A 256 -22.76 -29.79 -50.37
C ASP A 256 -22.08 -28.42 -50.20
N LEU A 257 -22.85 -27.33 -50.35
CA LEU A 257 -22.40 -25.96 -50.06
C LEU A 257 -22.03 -25.79 -48.58
N GLU A 258 -22.83 -26.34 -47.66
CA GLU A 258 -22.58 -26.27 -46.21
C GLU A 258 -21.25 -26.95 -45.83
N VAL A 259 -20.95 -28.12 -46.40
CA VAL A 259 -19.66 -28.80 -46.21
C VAL A 259 -18.51 -27.92 -46.71
N MET A 260 -18.62 -27.30 -47.89
CA MET A 260 -17.58 -26.41 -48.40
C MET A 260 -17.37 -25.17 -47.50
N VAL A 261 -18.44 -24.59 -46.97
CA VAL A 261 -18.37 -23.46 -46.04
C VAL A 261 -17.66 -23.87 -44.74
N HIS A 262 -17.99 -25.02 -44.15
CA HIS A 262 -17.33 -25.49 -42.93
C HIS A 262 -15.88 -25.95 -43.15
N VAL A 263 -15.53 -26.50 -44.32
CA VAL A 263 -14.13 -26.74 -44.68
C VAL A 263 -13.37 -25.41 -44.73
N HIS A 264 -13.96 -24.37 -45.31
CA HIS A 264 -13.38 -23.03 -45.32
C HIS A 264 -13.26 -22.43 -43.90
N GLU A 265 -14.28 -22.60 -43.06
CA GLU A 265 -14.26 -22.16 -41.65
C GLU A 265 -13.11 -22.82 -40.87
N VAL A 266 -12.93 -24.14 -41.01
CA VAL A 266 -11.83 -24.87 -40.37
C VAL A 266 -10.47 -24.44 -40.92
N ARG A 267 -10.32 -24.18 -42.23
CA ARG A 267 -9.08 -23.63 -42.81
C ARG A 267 -8.74 -22.24 -42.24
N ASN A 268 -9.75 -21.37 -42.11
CA ASN A 268 -9.57 -20.04 -41.51
C ASN A 268 -9.15 -20.14 -40.03
N GLU A 269 -9.76 -21.05 -39.27
CA GLU A 269 -9.41 -21.24 -37.86
C GLU A 269 -8.05 -21.93 -37.68
N TYR A 270 -7.67 -22.83 -38.59
CA TYR A 270 -6.33 -23.40 -38.68
C TYR A 270 -5.27 -22.31 -38.87
N GLU A 271 -5.51 -21.37 -39.79
CA GLU A 271 -4.59 -20.25 -40.03
C GLU A 271 -4.45 -19.36 -38.77
N LYS A 272 -5.55 -19.03 -38.10
CA LYS A 272 -5.51 -18.26 -36.84
C LYS A 272 -4.76 -19.01 -35.73
N GLN A 273 -4.98 -20.31 -35.61
CA GLN A 273 -4.30 -21.15 -34.61
C GLN A 273 -2.80 -21.32 -34.95
N SER A 274 -2.45 -21.34 -36.23
CA SER A 274 -1.07 -21.38 -36.72
C SER A 274 -0.32 -20.09 -36.36
N GLN A 275 -0.95 -18.94 -36.62
CA GLN A 275 -0.43 -17.63 -36.22
C GLN A 275 -0.27 -17.52 -34.71
N LEU A 276 -1.23 -18.04 -33.93
CA LEU A 276 -1.11 -18.09 -32.48
C LEU A 276 0.09 -18.93 -32.03
N ARG A 277 0.27 -20.13 -32.61
CA ARG A 277 1.40 -21.01 -32.31
C ARG A 277 2.73 -20.35 -32.66
N ALA A 278 2.81 -19.65 -33.80
CA ALA A 278 3.99 -18.90 -34.21
C ALA A 278 4.34 -17.80 -33.19
N ALA A 279 3.38 -16.97 -32.80
CA ALA A 279 3.58 -15.92 -31.80
C ALA A 279 4.02 -16.48 -30.42
N LEU A 280 3.43 -17.59 -29.97
CA LEU A 280 3.84 -18.26 -28.73
C LEU A 280 5.25 -18.84 -28.84
N GLY A 281 5.62 -19.38 -30.01
CA GLY A 281 6.95 -19.92 -30.30
C GLY A 281 8.03 -18.83 -30.34
N GLU A 282 7.72 -17.67 -30.91
CA GLU A 282 8.62 -16.49 -30.91
C GLU A 282 8.90 -16.00 -29.49
N GLU A 283 7.86 -15.83 -28.66
CA GLU A 283 8.05 -15.43 -27.25
C GLU A 283 8.91 -16.44 -26.49
N LEU A 284 8.67 -17.74 -26.72
CA LEU A 284 9.43 -18.82 -26.10
C LEU A 284 10.89 -18.84 -26.56
N ALA A 285 11.16 -18.59 -27.84
CA ALA A 285 12.52 -18.53 -28.38
C ALA A 285 13.30 -17.36 -27.77
N ILE A 286 12.67 -16.18 -27.65
CA ILE A 286 13.26 -15.00 -27.02
C ILE A 286 13.62 -15.30 -25.56
N LEU A 287 12.69 -15.86 -24.79
CA LEU A 287 12.93 -16.16 -23.37
C LEU A 287 13.99 -17.24 -23.15
N LYS A 288 14.06 -18.26 -24.02
CA LYS A 288 15.13 -19.27 -23.98
C LYS A 288 16.49 -18.69 -24.35
N GLN A 289 16.55 -17.77 -25.32
CA GLN A 289 17.78 -17.07 -25.67
C GLN A 289 18.26 -16.20 -24.50
N GLU A 290 17.37 -15.45 -23.85
CA GLU A 290 17.67 -14.68 -22.66
C GLU A 290 18.16 -15.54 -21.49
N ASP A 291 17.65 -16.77 -21.36
CA ASP A 291 18.07 -17.73 -20.33
C ASP A 291 19.50 -18.24 -20.56
N VAL A 292 19.81 -18.64 -21.79
CA VAL A 292 21.15 -19.08 -22.20
C VAL A 292 22.18 -17.95 -22.08
N MET A 293 21.80 -16.71 -22.44
CA MET A 293 22.66 -15.53 -22.29
C MET A 293 22.87 -15.11 -20.83
N SER A 294 21.95 -15.46 -19.93
CA SER A 294 22.10 -15.21 -18.49
C SER A 294 23.00 -16.25 -17.79
N GLY A 295 23.09 -17.47 -18.33
CA GLY A 295 23.96 -18.54 -17.83
C GLY A 295 25.41 -18.48 -18.35
N ALA A 296 25.66 -17.76 -19.46
CA ALA A 296 27.00 -17.52 -19.96
C ALA A 296 27.63 -16.31 -19.26
N ALA A 297 28.53 -16.55 -18.31
CA ALA A 297 29.29 -15.51 -17.63
C ALA A 297 30.20 -14.74 -18.62
N SER A 298 29.72 -13.64 -19.18
CA SER A 298 30.52 -12.54 -19.77
C SER A 298 29.65 -11.30 -19.98
N PRO A 299 29.94 -10.13 -19.39
CA PRO A 299 29.23 -8.90 -19.70
C PRO A 299 29.80 -8.29 -21.01
N PRO A 300 29.01 -8.11 -22.08
CA PRO A 300 29.45 -7.28 -23.18
C PRO A 300 29.35 -5.82 -22.71
N ARG A 301 30.51 -5.21 -22.52
CA ARG A 301 30.69 -3.77 -22.37
C ARG A 301 30.28 -3.09 -23.67
N GLY A 302 28.99 -2.84 -23.84
CA GLY A 302 28.41 -2.13 -24.97
C GLY A 302 27.57 -0.97 -24.48
N LYS A 303 28.13 0.24 -24.55
CA LYS A 303 27.36 1.50 -24.49
C LYS A 303 26.32 1.46 -25.61
N ASN A 304 25.05 1.22 -25.29
CA ASN A 304 23.88 1.72 -26.02
C ASN A 304 22.63 1.44 -25.19
N GLY A 305 22.02 2.51 -24.69
CA GLY A 305 20.82 2.47 -23.87
C GLY A 305 19.61 2.02 -24.68
N ASN A 306 19.28 0.73 -24.57
CA ASN A 306 17.94 0.19 -24.79
C ASN A 306 17.78 -1.11 -23.97
N SER A 307 17.99 -1.01 -22.66
CA SER A 307 17.81 -2.12 -21.71
C SER A 307 16.31 -2.36 -21.47
N ARG A 308 15.63 -3.03 -22.41
CA ARG A 308 14.33 -3.67 -22.12
C ARG A 308 14.47 -5.07 -21.52
N ALA A 309 15.67 -5.64 -21.49
CA ALA A 309 15.92 -7.00 -21.04
C ALA A 309 16.56 -7.01 -19.66
N ASN A 310 15.73 -7.16 -18.62
CA ASN A 310 15.97 -7.87 -17.35
C ASN A 310 14.85 -7.52 -16.37
N THR A 311 13.66 -8.10 -16.56
CA THR A 311 12.50 -7.87 -15.67
C THR A 311 12.04 -9.10 -14.91
N LEU A 312 12.58 -10.27 -15.20
CA LEU A 312 12.15 -11.53 -14.57
C LEU A 312 13.30 -12.18 -13.81
N SER A 313 13.03 -12.62 -12.59
CA SER A 313 13.96 -13.46 -11.84
C SER A 313 14.15 -14.80 -12.57
N PRO A 314 15.28 -15.51 -12.39
CA PRO A 314 15.53 -16.80 -13.04
C PRO A 314 14.37 -17.80 -12.85
N ASN A 315 13.83 -17.91 -11.63
CA ASN A 315 12.68 -18.76 -11.34
C ASN A 315 11.40 -18.31 -12.07
N ALA A 316 11.17 -17.00 -12.18
CA ALA A 316 10.00 -16.47 -12.90
C ALA A 316 10.14 -16.67 -14.41
N ARG A 317 11.35 -16.55 -14.96
CA ARG A 317 11.66 -16.84 -16.36
C ARG A 317 11.44 -18.33 -16.66
N GLN A 318 11.98 -19.22 -15.84
CA GLN A 318 11.79 -20.66 -16.01
C GLN A 318 10.32 -21.07 -15.95
N ALA A 319 9.54 -20.52 -15.01
CA ALA A 319 8.10 -20.76 -14.92
C ALA A 319 7.34 -20.24 -16.15
N ARG A 320 7.76 -19.10 -16.73
CA ARG A 320 7.17 -18.57 -17.96
C ARG A 320 7.51 -19.45 -19.17
N ILE A 321 8.75 -19.94 -19.27
CA ILE A 321 9.18 -20.87 -20.32
C ILE A 321 8.33 -22.15 -20.27
N ALA A 322 8.22 -22.80 -19.10
CA ALA A 322 7.42 -24.01 -18.96
C ALA A 322 5.94 -23.79 -19.31
N SER A 323 5.37 -22.63 -18.93
CA SER A 323 4.00 -22.28 -19.31
C SER A 323 3.84 -22.08 -20.82
N LEU A 324 4.79 -21.42 -21.49
CA LEU A 324 4.77 -21.24 -22.94
C LEU A 324 4.94 -22.57 -23.69
N GLU A 325 5.81 -23.46 -23.20
CA GLU A 325 6.01 -24.81 -23.76
C GLU A 325 4.71 -25.63 -23.73
N SER A 326 3.99 -25.57 -22.61
CA SER A 326 2.68 -26.21 -22.47
C SER A 326 1.67 -25.63 -23.49
N MET A 327 1.59 -24.30 -23.61
CA MET A 327 0.67 -23.65 -24.55
C MET A 327 1.02 -23.95 -26.02
N VAL A 328 2.31 -23.96 -26.38
CA VAL A 328 2.77 -24.34 -27.73
C VAL A 328 2.41 -25.79 -28.04
N THR A 329 2.57 -26.70 -27.07
CA THR A 329 2.19 -28.11 -27.22
C THR A 329 0.69 -28.26 -27.48
N ILE A 330 -0.16 -27.61 -26.67
CA ILE A 330 -1.62 -27.64 -26.84
C ILE A 330 -2.02 -27.09 -28.21
N SER A 331 -1.43 -25.95 -28.61
CA SER A 331 -1.71 -25.33 -29.91
C SER A 331 -1.28 -26.23 -31.07
N SER A 332 -0.13 -26.89 -30.96
CA SER A 332 0.40 -27.82 -31.98
C SER A 332 -0.49 -29.05 -32.12
N ASN A 333 -0.94 -29.64 -31.01
CA ASN A 333 -1.88 -30.77 -31.02
C ASN A 333 -3.22 -30.38 -31.68
N THR A 334 -3.71 -29.17 -31.40
CA THR A 334 -4.95 -28.64 -32.00
C THR A 334 -4.81 -28.50 -33.52
N LEU A 335 -3.67 -27.99 -34.00
CA LEU A 335 -3.38 -27.88 -35.43
C LEU A 335 -3.34 -29.24 -36.13
N VAL A 336 -2.73 -30.24 -35.50
CA VAL A 336 -2.69 -31.62 -36.03
C VAL A 336 -4.10 -32.19 -36.14
N ALA A 337 -4.95 -32.00 -35.12
CA ALA A 337 -6.34 -32.45 -35.16
C ALA A 337 -7.16 -31.79 -36.29
N MET A 338 -7.00 -30.47 -36.47
CA MET A 338 -7.63 -29.74 -37.59
C MET A 338 -7.14 -30.24 -38.95
N ALA A 339 -5.83 -30.40 -39.13
CA ALA A 339 -5.24 -30.86 -40.38
C ALA A 339 -5.70 -32.28 -40.74
N SER A 340 -5.88 -33.14 -39.73
CA SER A 340 -6.48 -34.46 -39.91
C SER A 340 -7.92 -34.37 -40.40
N GLN A 341 -8.75 -33.52 -39.78
CA GLN A 341 -10.15 -33.32 -40.21
C GLN A 341 -10.26 -32.69 -41.61
N LEU A 342 -9.39 -31.74 -41.96
CA LEU A 342 -9.32 -31.17 -43.31
C LEU A 342 -8.93 -32.23 -44.34
N SER A 343 -7.92 -33.05 -44.05
CA SER A 343 -7.50 -34.17 -44.91
C SER A 343 -8.64 -35.17 -45.12
N GLU A 344 -9.37 -35.51 -44.05
CA GLU A 344 -10.51 -36.42 -44.07
C GLU A 344 -11.67 -35.85 -44.92
N ALA A 345 -11.92 -34.54 -44.84
CA ALA A 345 -12.89 -33.85 -45.68
C ALA A 345 -12.48 -33.87 -47.17
N GLU A 346 -11.20 -33.59 -47.47
CA GLU A 346 -10.67 -33.60 -48.84
C GLU A 346 -10.68 -35.00 -49.46
N GLU A 347 -10.36 -36.05 -48.70
CA GLU A 347 -10.44 -37.43 -49.17
C GLU A 347 -11.89 -37.80 -49.53
N ARG A 348 -12.85 -37.40 -48.68
CA ARG A 348 -14.28 -37.58 -48.95
C ARG A 348 -14.77 -36.73 -50.11
N GLU A 349 -14.19 -35.57 -50.34
CA GLU A 349 -14.47 -34.78 -51.53
C GLU A 349 -13.95 -35.51 -52.77
N ARG A 350 -12.69 -35.97 -52.80
CA ARG A 350 -12.11 -36.71 -53.94
C ARG A 350 -12.91 -37.98 -54.28
N ALA A 351 -13.41 -38.69 -53.27
CA ALA A 351 -14.27 -39.87 -53.47
C ALA A 351 -15.61 -39.56 -54.16
N PHE A 352 -16.11 -38.32 -54.06
CA PHE A 352 -17.38 -37.87 -54.65
C PHE A 352 -17.21 -36.95 -55.88
N SER A 353 -16.07 -36.26 -56.02
CA SER A 353 -15.77 -35.25 -57.04
C SER A 353 -15.25 -35.80 -58.37
N GLY A 354 -15.31 -37.11 -58.59
CA GLY A 354 -15.18 -37.66 -59.94
C GLY A 354 -16.26 -37.11 -60.89
N ARG A 355 -16.25 -37.50 -62.17
CA ARG A 355 -17.32 -37.22 -63.17
C ARG A 355 -18.75 -37.44 -62.65
N GLY A 356 -18.92 -38.10 -61.50
CA GLY A 356 -20.18 -38.40 -60.85
C GLY A 356 -20.83 -37.37 -59.93
N ARG A 357 -20.22 -36.22 -59.60
CA ARG A 357 -20.89 -35.17 -58.78
C ARG A 357 -22.24 -34.75 -59.38
N TRP A 358 -22.26 -34.59 -60.70
CA TRP A 358 -23.45 -34.16 -61.45
C TRP A 358 -24.29 -35.32 -61.98
N ASN A 359 -23.94 -36.58 -61.70
CA ASN A 359 -24.72 -37.75 -62.16
C ASN A 359 -26.15 -37.79 -61.57
N GLN A 360 -26.43 -36.98 -60.55
CA GLN A 360 -27.76 -36.82 -59.97
C GLN A 360 -28.71 -36.00 -60.86
N LEU A 361 -28.16 -35.19 -61.78
CA LEU A 361 -28.93 -34.45 -62.77
C LEU A 361 -29.21 -35.36 -63.97
N ARG A 362 -30.48 -35.73 -64.17
CA ARG A 362 -30.90 -36.65 -65.23
C ARG A 362 -31.61 -35.95 -66.38
N SER A 363 -32.04 -34.70 -66.21
CA SER A 363 -32.72 -33.92 -67.26
C SER A 363 -32.25 -32.47 -67.38
N MET A 364 -32.45 -31.89 -68.57
CA MET A 364 -32.20 -30.47 -68.81
C MET A 364 -33.14 -29.55 -68.03
N ALA A 365 -34.35 -30.02 -67.71
CA ALA A 365 -35.30 -29.27 -66.88
C ALA A 365 -34.78 -29.13 -65.43
N GLU A 366 -34.28 -30.23 -64.85
CA GLU A 366 -33.63 -30.23 -63.53
C GLU A 366 -32.40 -29.31 -63.52
N ALA A 367 -31.56 -29.38 -64.56
CA ALA A 367 -30.40 -28.52 -64.70
C ALA A 367 -30.78 -27.02 -64.76
N LYS A 368 -31.82 -26.67 -65.54
CA LYS A 368 -32.32 -25.29 -65.62
C LYS A 368 -32.90 -24.80 -64.28
N SER A 369 -33.67 -25.64 -63.59
CA SER A 369 -34.22 -25.31 -62.26
C SER A 369 -33.11 -25.07 -61.23
N LEU A 370 -32.11 -25.97 -61.20
CA LEU A 370 -31.00 -25.85 -60.26
C LEU A 370 -30.11 -24.65 -60.59
N LEU A 371 -29.87 -24.34 -61.86
CA LEU A 371 -29.14 -23.13 -62.26
C LEU A 371 -29.87 -21.85 -61.85
N GLN A 372 -31.19 -21.80 -62.03
CA GLN A 372 -32.01 -20.67 -61.57
C GLN A 372 -31.94 -20.52 -60.05
N TYR A 373 -31.98 -21.64 -59.32
CA TYR A 373 -31.81 -21.65 -57.87
C TYR A 373 -30.43 -21.14 -57.44
N ILE A 374 -29.35 -21.65 -58.05
CA ILE A 374 -27.97 -21.22 -57.80
C ILE A 374 -27.82 -19.72 -58.06
N PHE A 375 -28.38 -19.22 -59.16
CA PHE A 375 -28.31 -17.78 -59.47
C PHE A 375 -28.98 -16.95 -58.38
N ASN A 376 -30.17 -17.35 -57.92
CA ASN A 376 -30.88 -16.64 -56.85
C ASN A 376 -30.10 -16.69 -55.53
N VAL A 377 -29.60 -17.87 -55.12
CA VAL A 377 -28.78 -18.03 -53.91
C VAL A 377 -27.49 -17.22 -53.99
N ALA A 378 -26.83 -17.18 -55.15
CA ALA A 378 -25.61 -16.40 -55.35
C ALA A 378 -25.89 -14.88 -55.31
N ALA A 379 -26.99 -14.43 -55.91
CA ALA A 379 -27.43 -13.04 -55.85
C ALA A 379 -27.75 -12.62 -54.40
N ASP A 380 -28.55 -13.43 -53.70
CA ASP A 380 -28.92 -13.20 -52.31
C ASP A 380 -27.70 -13.19 -51.38
N ALA A 381 -26.78 -14.15 -51.54
CA ALA A 381 -25.53 -14.19 -50.77
C ALA A 381 -24.69 -12.93 -51.01
N ARG A 382 -24.60 -12.44 -52.26
CA ARG A 382 -23.86 -11.23 -52.59
C ARG A 382 -24.50 -9.97 -52.01
N CYS A 383 -25.83 -9.90 -51.99
CA CYS A 383 -26.56 -8.83 -51.31
C CYS A 383 -26.32 -8.86 -49.80
N GLN A 384 -26.45 -10.03 -49.16
CA GLN A 384 -26.19 -10.18 -47.73
C GLN A 384 -24.75 -9.82 -47.36
N VAL A 385 -23.76 -10.22 -48.15
CA VAL A 385 -22.36 -9.81 -47.94
C VAL A 385 -22.22 -8.29 -47.98
N ARG A 386 -22.84 -7.61 -48.95
CA ARG A 386 -22.82 -6.14 -49.04
C ARG A 386 -23.50 -5.48 -47.85
N GLU A 387 -24.64 -6.00 -47.38
CA GLU A 387 -25.31 -5.52 -46.18
C GLU A 387 -24.42 -5.65 -44.94
N LYS A 388 -23.78 -6.82 -44.76
CA LYS A 388 -22.83 -7.04 -43.65
C LYS A 388 -21.59 -6.18 -43.75
N GLU A 389 -21.06 -5.93 -44.94
CA GLU A 389 -19.95 -4.99 -45.13
C GLU A 389 -20.32 -3.57 -44.70
N MET A 390 -21.54 -3.12 -45.00
CA MET A 390 -22.06 -1.82 -44.55
C MET A 390 -22.26 -1.78 -43.03
N GLU A 391 -22.89 -2.79 -42.43
CA GLU A 391 -23.04 -2.90 -40.97
C GLU A 391 -21.68 -2.89 -40.25
N ILE A 392 -20.69 -3.65 -40.76
CA ILE A 392 -19.33 -3.69 -40.21
C ILE A 392 -18.67 -2.31 -40.31
N LYS A 393 -18.86 -1.61 -41.43
CA LYS A 393 -18.32 -0.25 -41.61
C LYS A 393 -18.93 0.72 -40.61
N GLU A 394 -20.25 0.72 -40.45
CA GLU A 394 -20.95 1.57 -39.47
C GLU A 394 -20.50 1.27 -38.03
N MET A 395 -20.45 -0.01 -37.65
CA MET A 395 -19.99 -0.42 -36.32
C MET A 395 -18.52 -0.05 -36.06
N LYS A 396 -17.66 -0.10 -37.08
CA LYS A 396 -16.27 0.37 -36.98
C LYS A 396 -16.21 1.88 -36.77
N GLU A 397 -17.01 2.66 -37.49
CA GLU A 397 -17.11 4.11 -37.32
C GLU A 397 -17.57 4.45 -35.90
N GLN A 398 -18.63 3.81 -35.40
CA GLN A 398 -19.09 3.95 -34.02
C GLN A 398 -18.02 3.59 -32.98
N MET A 399 -17.27 2.50 -33.20
CA MET A 399 -16.17 2.12 -32.31
C MET A 399 -15.05 3.17 -32.32
N THR A 400 -14.69 3.72 -33.48
CA THR A 400 -13.67 4.77 -33.56
C THR A 400 -14.11 6.04 -32.84
N GLU A 401 -15.38 6.43 -32.95
CA GLU A 401 -15.95 7.58 -32.22
C GLU A 401 -15.93 7.35 -30.70
N LEU A 402 -16.31 6.17 -30.22
CA LEU A 402 -16.23 5.86 -28.79
C LEU A 402 -14.77 5.89 -28.27
N VAL A 403 -13.82 5.40 -29.07
CA VAL A 403 -12.39 5.44 -28.71
C VAL A 403 -11.87 6.88 -28.67
N THR A 404 -12.28 7.77 -29.58
CA THR A 404 -11.87 9.18 -29.55
C THR A 404 -12.46 9.90 -28.33
N ILE A 405 -13.74 9.66 -28.00
CA ILE A 405 -14.38 10.19 -26.80
C ILE A 405 -13.66 9.69 -25.53
N LEU A 406 -13.34 8.39 -25.46
CA LEU A 406 -12.64 7.82 -24.31
C LEU A 406 -11.26 8.46 -24.13
N ARG A 407 -10.46 8.58 -25.21
CA ARG A 407 -9.16 9.27 -25.16
C ARG A 407 -9.28 10.72 -24.72
N HIS A 408 -10.30 11.43 -25.21
CA HIS A 408 -10.56 12.81 -24.78
C HIS A 408 -10.90 12.88 -23.29
N SER A 409 -11.73 11.95 -22.79
CA SER A 409 -12.09 11.87 -21.37
C SER A 409 -10.87 11.53 -20.48
N GLU A 410 -9.98 10.64 -20.93
CA GLU A 410 -8.76 10.30 -20.22
C GLU A 410 -7.78 11.47 -20.15
N SER A 411 -7.62 12.22 -21.25
CA SER A 411 -6.81 13.44 -21.28
C SER A 411 -7.34 14.49 -20.31
N ARG A 412 -8.66 14.72 -20.28
CA ARG A 412 -9.30 15.60 -19.31
C ARG A 412 -9.08 15.13 -17.87
N ARG A 413 -9.17 13.84 -17.60
CA ARG A 413 -8.90 13.26 -16.26
C ARG A 413 -7.45 13.52 -15.84
N ARG A 414 -6.47 13.27 -16.72
CA ARG A 414 -5.05 13.55 -16.45
C ARG A 414 -4.81 15.03 -16.18
N GLU A 415 -5.49 15.91 -16.91
CA GLU A 415 -5.39 17.36 -16.69
C GLU A 415 -5.96 17.77 -15.33
N THR A 416 -7.11 17.22 -14.94
CA THR A 416 -7.67 17.48 -13.60
C THR A 416 -6.78 16.94 -12.47
N GLU A 417 -6.10 15.80 -12.68
CA GLU A 417 -5.13 15.26 -11.73
C GLU A 417 -3.89 16.16 -11.61
N LYS A 418 -3.40 16.72 -12.71
CA LYS A 418 -2.29 17.69 -12.69
C LYS A 418 -2.67 18.95 -11.94
N GLN A 419 -3.86 19.51 -12.22
CA GLN A 419 -4.37 20.69 -11.51
C GLN A 419 -4.52 20.44 -10.01
N LEU A 420 -5.00 19.25 -9.62
CA LEU A 420 -5.14 18.87 -8.22
C LEU A 420 -3.75 18.78 -7.54
N LYS A 421 -2.77 18.15 -8.18
CA LYS A 421 -1.38 18.09 -7.68
C LYS A 421 -0.73 19.47 -7.55
N GLN A 422 -0.93 20.35 -8.54
CA GLN A 422 -0.43 21.73 -8.47
C GLN A 422 -1.08 22.50 -7.32
N ARG A 423 -2.39 22.30 -7.08
CA ARG A 423 -3.11 22.93 -5.98
C ARG A 423 -2.68 22.40 -4.61
N GLU A 424 -2.41 21.10 -4.49
CA GLU A 424 -1.82 20.51 -3.29
C GLU A 424 -0.41 21.04 -3.03
N GLN A 425 0.44 21.16 -4.05
CA GLN A 425 1.77 21.74 -3.92
C GLN A 425 1.72 23.22 -3.51
N ALA A 426 0.84 24.02 -4.12
CA ALA A 426 0.65 25.42 -3.75
C ALA A 426 0.11 25.58 -2.31
N ALA A 427 -0.76 24.68 -1.86
CA ALA A 427 -1.25 24.68 -0.48
C ALA A 427 -0.14 24.36 0.54
N VAL A 428 0.78 23.45 0.22
CA VAL A 428 1.94 23.13 1.07
C VAL A 428 2.89 24.33 1.16
N THR A 429 3.17 25.02 0.05
CA THR A 429 4.03 26.22 0.05
C THR A 429 3.41 27.39 0.82
N ALA A 430 2.08 27.55 0.79
CA ALA A 430 1.37 28.55 1.58
C ALA A 430 1.44 28.28 3.09
N THR A 431 1.61 27.02 3.51
CA THR A 431 1.76 26.65 4.93
C THR A 431 3.19 26.72 5.46
N THR A 432 4.20 26.93 4.60
CA THR A 432 5.62 26.99 4.98
C THR A 432 6.24 28.37 4.77
N SER A 433 5.49 29.46 5.01
CA SER A 433 6.09 30.80 5.04
C SER A 433 6.78 31.04 6.40
N PRO A 434 8.09 31.30 6.44
CA PRO A 434 8.79 31.64 7.67
C PRO A 434 8.52 33.12 8.00
N GLY A 435 7.86 33.37 9.12
CA GLY A 435 7.84 34.70 9.71
C GLY A 435 9.22 35.05 10.24
N ASN A 436 9.82 36.14 9.73
CA ASN A 436 10.72 36.98 10.51
C ASN A 436 10.87 38.40 9.94
N GLY A 437 10.59 39.41 10.78
CA GLY A 437 11.48 40.58 10.95
C GLY A 437 11.24 41.87 10.15
N ASN A 438 10.42 42.77 10.73
CA ASN A 438 10.57 44.24 10.86
C ASN A 438 11.14 45.15 9.74
N GLY A 439 10.39 46.23 9.45
CA GLY A 439 10.93 47.44 8.82
C GLY A 439 9.94 48.54 8.41
N SER A 440 9.34 49.25 9.36
CA SER A 440 9.09 50.72 9.40
C SER A 440 8.29 51.49 8.30
N VAL A 441 7.10 51.98 8.71
CA VAL A 441 6.64 53.41 8.70
C VAL A 441 6.23 54.12 7.38
N LYS A 442 4.91 54.36 7.19
CA LYS A 442 4.26 55.72 7.23
C LYS A 442 2.74 55.71 6.94
N HIS A 443 1.99 56.27 7.91
CA HIS A 443 0.70 56.98 7.92
C HIS A 443 -0.18 57.09 6.65
N SER A 444 -1.50 56.86 6.83
CA SER A 444 -2.50 57.94 6.98
C SER A 444 -3.88 57.40 7.44
N ALA A 445 -4.57 58.23 8.22
CA ALA A 445 -5.84 58.01 8.91
C ALA A 445 -7.05 57.97 7.95
N ASP A 446 -8.14 57.28 8.32
CA ASP A 446 -9.34 57.88 8.91
C ASP A 446 -10.43 56.80 9.22
N ASP A 447 -11.40 57.17 10.05
CA ASP A 447 -12.17 56.41 11.01
C ASP A 447 -13.31 55.45 10.55
N SER A 448 -13.65 54.58 11.52
CA SER A 448 -15.00 54.10 11.94
C SER A 448 -15.55 52.70 11.55
N ASN A 449 -15.61 51.86 12.60
CA ASN A 449 -16.64 50.87 13.00
C ASN A 449 -17.00 49.62 12.15
N THR A 450 -16.39 48.48 12.53
CA THR A 450 -16.96 47.17 12.98
C THR A 450 -18.13 46.44 12.25
N PRO A 451 -18.26 45.09 12.35
CA PRO A 451 -17.79 44.14 11.34
C PRO A 451 -18.89 43.18 10.82
N LEU A 452 -18.85 42.68 9.56
CA LEU A 452 -19.63 41.49 9.16
C LEU A 452 -19.03 40.75 7.95
N SER A 453 -18.68 39.48 8.20
CA SER A 453 -18.68 38.27 7.33
C SER A 453 -18.11 38.29 5.90
N PRO A 454 -17.15 37.40 5.56
CA PRO A 454 -16.82 37.13 4.17
C PRO A 454 -17.87 36.21 3.53
N VAL A 455 -18.37 36.66 2.37
CA VAL A 455 -19.23 35.92 1.45
C VAL A 455 -18.64 34.55 1.12
N ALA A 456 -19.41 33.50 1.38
CA ALA A 456 -19.08 32.13 0.99
C ALA A 456 -19.28 31.95 -0.53
N VAL A 457 -18.19 31.68 -1.26
CA VAL A 457 -18.25 31.19 -2.65
C VAL A 457 -18.50 29.67 -2.63
N PRO A 458 -19.36 29.11 -3.51
CA PRO A 458 -19.84 27.73 -3.36
C PRO A 458 -18.77 26.68 -3.66
N ALA A 459 -18.59 25.72 -2.75
CA ALA A 459 -17.76 24.55 -2.96
C ALA A 459 -18.30 23.66 -4.11
N GLN A 460 -17.53 23.54 -5.20
CA GLN A 460 -17.79 22.57 -6.25
C GLN A 460 -17.55 21.14 -5.75
N LYS A 461 -18.63 20.35 -5.76
CA LYS A 461 -18.70 18.94 -5.39
C LYS A 461 -17.70 18.11 -6.21
N GLN A 462 -16.80 17.41 -5.52
CA GLN A 462 -16.02 16.33 -6.12
C GLN A 462 -16.96 15.17 -6.50
N LEU A 463 -17.04 14.86 -7.80
CA LEU A 463 -17.66 13.63 -8.28
C LEU A 463 -16.69 12.46 -8.02
N LYS A 464 -17.05 11.60 -7.06
CA LYS A 464 -16.48 10.27 -6.92
C LYS A 464 -16.94 9.41 -8.10
N TYR A 465 -16.06 9.13 -9.05
CA TYR A 465 -16.26 8.05 -10.01
C TYR A 465 -15.56 6.80 -9.49
N SER A 466 -16.35 5.81 -9.06
CA SER A 466 -15.88 4.45 -8.78
C SER A 466 -16.08 3.61 -10.03
N ALA A 467 -15.01 3.02 -10.57
CA ALA A 467 -15.08 2.09 -11.69
C ALA A 467 -15.59 0.72 -11.18
N GLY A 468 -16.86 0.42 -11.39
CA GLY A 468 -17.44 -0.89 -11.13
C GLY A 468 -17.31 -1.78 -12.36
N ILE A 469 -16.42 -2.78 -12.28
CA ILE A 469 -16.43 -3.94 -13.18
C ILE A 469 -17.55 -4.86 -12.68
N VAL A 470 -18.65 -4.94 -13.43
CA VAL A 470 -19.64 -6.02 -13.25
C VAL A 470 -19.27 -7.15 -14.20
N ASN A 471 -18.77 -8.25 -13.62
CA ASN A 471 -18.87 -9.57 -14.23
C ASN A 471 -20.26 -10.11 -13.91
N SER A 472 -21.04 -10.45 -14.94
CA SER A 472 -22.25 -11.27 -14.78
C SER A 472 -22.06 -12.58 -15.56
N PRO A 473 -22.40 -13.75 -14.97
CA PRO A 473 -22.30 -15.04 -15.65
C PRO A 473 -23.51 -15.25 -16.56
N SER A 474 -23.27 -15.42 -17.86
CA SER A 474 -24.32 -15.73 -18.84
C SER A 474 -24.76 -17.20 -18.72
N LYS A 475 -25.98 -17.42 -18.22
CA LYS A 475 -26.73 -18.66 -18.37
C LYS A 475 -27.42 -18.70 -19.75
N GLY A 476 -27.22 -19.79 -20.48
CA GLY A 476 -28.18 -20.49 -21.34
C GLY A 476 -28.98 -19.72 -22.39
N VAL A 477 -28.68 -19.98 -23.66
CA VAL A 477 -29.56 -19.67 -24.81
C VAL A 477 -30.49 -20.86 -25.05
N PRO A 478 -31.83 -20.68 -25.13
CA PRO A 478 -32.69 -21.66 -25.79
C PRO A 478 -32.85 -21.29 -27.27
N ALA A 479 -32.82 -22.32 -28.11
CA ALA A 479 -33.00 -22.27 -29.56
C ALA A 479 -34.36 -21.69 -29.95
N PHE A 480 -34.38 -20.83 -30.98
CA PHE A 480 -35.61 -20.40 -31.65
C PHE A 480 -35.70 -21.02 -33.05
N ASN A 481 -36.84 -21.64 -33.26
CA ASN A 481 -37.25 -22.45 -34.39
C ASN A 481 -37.60 -21.56 -35.59
N LYS A 482 -37.08 -21.87 -36.80
CA LYS A 482 -37.44 -21.20 -38.05
C LYS A 482 -38.76 -21.77 -38.57
N GLN A 483 -39.82 -20.97 -38.60
CA GLN A 483 -40.97 -21.22 -39.48
C GLN A 483 -41.11 -20.09 -40.51
N HIS A 484 -41.38 -20.53 -41.73
CA HIS A 484 -41.37 -19.79 -42.98
C HIS A 484 -42.76 -19.17 -43.20
N LEU A 485 -42.87 -17.85 -43.35
CA LEU A 485 -44.09 -17.21 -43.87
C LEU A 485 -43.72 -16.27 -45.03
N LYS A 486 -44.39 -16.53 -46.15
CA LYS A 486 -44.20 -15.92 -47.47
C LYS A 486 -44.68 -14.46 -47.48
N MET A 487 -43.97 -13.60 -48.22
CA MET A 487 -44.37 -12.24 -48.55
C MET A 487 -44.86 -12.17 -50.00
N VAL A 488 -45.98 -11.47 -50.25
CA VAL A 488 -46.45 -11.05 -51.57
C VAL A 488 -46.09 -9.57 -51.75
N PRO A 489 -45.59 -9.12 -52.91
CA PRO A 489 -45.09 -7.76 -53.09
C PRO A 489 -46.22 -6.80 -53.49
N MET A 490 -46.22 -5.58 -52.94
CA MET A 490 -47.11 -4.51 -53.41
C MET A 490 -46.33 -3.24 -53.70
N ALA A 491 -46.61 -2.71 -54.89
CA ALA A 491 -45.91 -1.64 -55.56
C ALA A 491 -46.13 -0.25 -54.95
N GLN A 492 -45.25 0.66 -55.37
CA GLN A 492 -45.23 2.11 -55.28
C GLN A 492 -46.59 2.80 -55.12
N LEU A 493 -46.68 3.85 -54.29
CA LEU A 493 -47.38 5.12 -54.57
C LEU A 493 -47.04 6.21 -53.50
N PRO A 494 -47.23 7.51 -53.80
CA PRO A 494 -46.58 8.66 -53.14
C PRO A 494 -47.43 9.42 -52.08
N VAL A 495 -46.72 10.26 -51.33
CA VAL A 495 -47.08 11.48 -50.57
C VAL A 495 -48.55 11.74 -50.21
N GLY A 496 -48.81 11.78 -48.89
CA GLY A 496 -49.62 12.83 -48.27
C GLY A 496 -50.99 12.44 -47.71
N LYS A 497 -51.07 12.21 -46.38
CA LYS A 497 -52.02 12.80 -45.40
C LYS A 497 -51.98 12.01 -44.07
N LYS A 498 -51.87 12.75 -42.97
CA LYS A 498 -51.98 12.25 -41.59
C LYS A 498 -53.43 11.88 -41.28
N VAL A 499 -53.69 10.67 -40.80
CA VAL A 499 -54.66 10.36 -39.74
C VAL A 499 -54.12 9.18 -38.92
N SER A 500 -54.15 9.37 -37.61
CA SER A 500 -53.77 8.44 -36.54
C SER A 500 -54.74 7.25 -36.44
N ILE A 501 -54.24 6.05 -36.11
CA ILE A 501 -54.74 5.17 -35.03
C ILE A 501 -53.89 3.89 -34.94
N ALA A 502 -53.36 3.69 -33.73
CA ALA A 502 -53.04 2.46 -33.01
C ALA A 502 -52.53 1.23 -33.78
N GLY A 503 -51.20 1.06 -33.77
CA GLY A 503 -50.52 -0.23 -33.85
C GLY A 503 -49.59 -0.39 -32.65
N GLN A 504 -49.76 -1.47 -31.87
CA GLN A 504 -49.01 -1.76 -30.65
C GLN A 504 -47.49 -1.84 -30.89
N SER A 505 -46.74 -0.81 -30.48
CA SER A 505 -45.28 -0.88 -30.33
C SER A 505 -44.92 -1.21 -28.88
N GLY A 506 -44.57 -2.48 -28.66
CA GLY A 506 -44.17 -3.01 -27.37
C GLY A 506 -42.80 -2.49 -26.91
N LYS A 507 -42.81 -1.89 -25.72
CA LYS A 507 -41.84 -2.16 -24.63
C LYS A 507 -40.36 -1.71 -24.76
N LEU A 508 -40.00 -0.66 -25.49
CA LEU A 508 -38.64 -0.08 -25.37
C LEU A 508 -38.56 1.33 -24.74
N TRP A 509 -39.69 2.02 -24.53
CA TRP A 509 -39.68 3.43 -24.11
C TRP A 509 -39.94 3.68 -22.60
N ARG A 510 -40.11 2.64 -21.77
CA ARG A 510 -40.30 2.82 -20.31
C ARG A 510 -39.02 3.09 -19.51
N TRP A 511 -37.84 2.82 -20.08
CA TRP A 511 -36.57 3.00 -19.37
C TRP A 511 -36.14 4.47 -19.21
N LYS A 512 -36.64 5.38 -20.06
CA LYS A 512 -36.18 6.79 -20.08
C LYS A 512 -36.82 7.69 -19.01
N ARG A 513 -37.94 7.30 -18.37
CA ARG A 513 -38.58 8.09 -17.29
C ARG A 513 -38.28 7.63 -15.86
N SER A 514 -38.02 6.33 -15.64
CA SER A 514 -37.72 5.79 -14.30
C SER A 514 -36.44 6.38 -13.70
N HIS A 515 -35.41 6.60 -14.52
CA HIS A 515 -34.10 7.07 -14.05
C HIS A 515 -34.17 8.49 -13.43
N HIS A 516 -35.05 9.36 -13.93
CA HIS A 516 -35.18 10.74 -13.42
C HIS A 516 -35.94 10.80 -12.10
N GLN A 517 -36.94 9.93 -11.89
CA GLN A 517 -37.68 9.84 -10.63
C GLN A 517 -36.85 9.17 -9.52
N TRP A 518 -36.00 8.20 -9.88
CA TRP A 518 -35.05 7.57 -8.96
C TRP A 518 -33.94 8.53 -8.51
N LEU A 519 -33.42 9.36 -9.42
CA LEU A 519 -32.41 10.38 -9.13
C LEU A 519 -32.92 11.49 -8.20
N LEU A 520 -34.20 11.87 -8.30
CA LEU A 520 -34.79 12.88 -7.41
C LEU A 520 -35.01 12.33 -5.99
N GLN A 521 -35.49 11.09 -5.85
CA GLN A 521 -35.64 10.45 -4.54
C GLN A 521 -34.28 10.19 -3.85
N PHE A 522 -33.24 9.83 -4.62
CA PHE A 522 -31.88 9.65 -4.08
C PHE A 522 -31.22 10.98 -3.69
N LYS A 523 -31.47 12.08 -4.42
CA LYS A 523 -30.92 13.40 -4.09
C LYS A 523 -31.46 13.97 -2.77
N TRP A 524 -32.72 13.73 -2.44
CA TRP A 524 -33.33 14.26 -1.21
C TRP A 524 -33.00 13.44 0.04
N LYS A 525 -32.68 12.15 -0.10
CA LYS A 525 -32.41 11.26 1.05
C LYS A 525 -31.01 11.41 1.67
N TRP A 526 -30.06 12.05 0.99
CA TRP A 526 -28.66 12.16 1.45
C TRP A 526 -28.26 13.54 2.00
N GLN A 527 -29.21 14.46 2.17
CA GLN A 527 -28.91 15.81 2.62
C GLN A 527 -28.86 15.98 4.16
N LYS A 528 -29.14 14.94 4.95
CA LYS A 528 -29.08 14.97 6.43
C LYS A 528 -28.60 13.62 7.00
N PRO A 529 -27.27 13.42 7.18
CA PRO A 529 -26.68 12.13 7.56
C PRO A 529 -27.16 11.58 8.92
N TRP A 530 -27.65 12.43 9.84
CA TRP A 530 -28.14 11.98 11.15
C TRP A 530 -29.52 11.29 11.14
N LYS A 531 -30.35 11.53 10.11
CA LYS A 531 -31.65 10.84 9.97
C LYS A 531 -31.51 9.38 9.53
N LEU A 532 -30.37 9.00 8.94
CA LEU A 532 -30.05 7.60 8.64
C LEU A 532 -29.85 6.80 9.93
N SER A 533 -29.24 7.38 10.98
CA SER A 533 -29.06 6.70 12.26
C SER A 533 -30.35 6.54 13.08
N GLU A 534 -31.36 7.38 12.88
CA GLU A 534 -32.72 7.17 13.44
C GLU A 534 -33.49 6.11 12.65
N MET A 535 -33.38 6.13 11.33
CA MET A 535 -34.13 5.20 10.48
C MET A 535 -33.53 3.79 10.47
N ILE A 536 -32.21 3.66 10.65
CA ILE A 536 -31.53 2.36 10.88
C ILE A 536 -31.92 1.79 12.25
N ARG A 537 -32.06 2.64 13.29
CA ARG A 537 -32.61 2.23 14.59
C ARG A 537 -34.06 1.74 14.46
N HIS A 538 -34.91 2.47 13.73
CA HIS A 538 -36.29 2.03 13.51
C HIS A 538 -36.42 0.81 12.60
N SER A 539 -35.53 0.61 11.63
CA SER A 539 -35.53 -0.61 10.82
C SER A 539 -35.06 -1.84 11.61
N ASP A 540 -34.08 -1.68 12.50
CA ASP A 540 -33.66 -2.73 13.43
C ASP A 540 -34.73 -3.04 14.50
N GLU A 541 -35.47 -2.03 14.96
CA GLU A 541 -36.67 -2.21 15.81
C GLU A 541 -37.80 -2.96 15.08
N THR A 542 -37.98 -2.76 13.76
CA THR A 542 -38.96 -3.52 12.97
C THR A 542 -38.49 -4.94 12.60
N MET A 543 -37.19 -5.18 12.52
CA MET A 543 -36.62 -6.51 12.28
C MET A 543 -36.58 -7.39 13.54
N THR A 544 -36.59 -6.79 14.73
CA THR A 544 -36.59 -7.51 16.02
C THR A 544 -38.00 -7.80 16.57
N ARG A 545 -39.06 -7.30 15.91
CA ARG A 545 -40.44 -7.62 16.28
C ARG A 545 -40.91 -8.89 15.57
N THR A 546 -40.67 -10.04 16.19
CA THR A 546 -41.32 -11.31 15.86
C THR A 546 -42.84 -11.11 15.86
N ARG A 547 -43.45 -11.22 14.68
CA ARG A 547 -44.92 -11.22 14.54
C ARG A 547 -45.45 -12.54 15.14
N PRO A 548 -46.47 -12.53 16.02
CA PRO A 548 -46.99 -13.76 16.61
C PRO A 548 -47.59 -14.66 15.52
N ARG A 549 -47.25 -15.94 15.60
CA ARG A 549 -47.80 -17.03 14.78
C ARG A 549 -49.34 -17.07 14.95
N PRO A 550 -50.14 -17.14 13.86
CA PRO A 550 -51.57 -17.39 13.99
C PRO A 550 -51.78 -18.79 14.58
N GLN A 551 -52.57 -18.87 15.65
CA GLN A 551 -52.96 -20.12 16.29
C GLN A 551 -53.80 -20.98 15.33
N LEU A 552 -53.39 -22.24 15.19
CA LEU A 552 -54.19 -23.29 14.56
C LEU A 552 -55.42 -23.55 15.43
N LEU A 553 -56.61 -23.37 14.85
CA LEU A 553 -57.87 -23.79 15.45
C LEU A 553 -57.92 -25.33 15.57
N PRO A 554 -58.45 -25.88 16.67
CA PRO A 554 -58.52 -27.32 16.85
C PRO A 554 -59.69 -27.94 16.07
N HIS A 555 -59.40 -29.09 15.48
CA HIS A 555 -60.34 -30.02 14.87
C HIS A 555 -61.48 -30.37 15.84
N ARG A 556 -62.75 -30.25 15.40
CA ARG A 556 -63.89 -30.93 16.02
C ARG A 556 -64.32 -32.14 15.17
N PRO A 557 -64.84 -33.23 15.77
CA PRO A 557 -65.06 -34.50 15.11
C PRO A 557 -66.50 -34.71 14.57
N GLN A 558 -66.57 -35.57 13.56
CA GLN A 558 -67.64 -36.49 13.10
C GLN A 558 -69.14 -36.19 13.34
N ARG A 559 -69.92 -36.35 12.25
CA ARG A 559 -71.12 -37.22 12.09
C ARG A 559 -71.37 -37.38 10.58
N VAL A 560 -71.27 -38.56 9.98
CA VAL A 560 -72.29 -39.62 9.84
C VAL A 560 -73.65 -39.07 9.40
N MET A 561 -73.89 -39.12 8.09
CA MET A 561 -75.01 -39.80 7.41
C MET A 561 -74.66 -39.92 5.93
#